data_AF-A0A2D9Y3L6-F1
#
_entry.id   AF-A0A2D9Y3L6-F1
#
_cell.length_a   1.000
_cell.length_b   1.000
_cell.length_c   1.000
_cell.angle_alpha   90.00
_cell.angle_beta   90.00
_cell.angle_gamma   90.00
#
_symmetry.space_group_name_H-M   'P 1'
#
loop_
_entity.id
_entity.type
_entity.pdbx_description
1 polymer ?
#
loop_
_entity_poly.entity_id
_entity_poly.type
_entity_poly.pdbx_seq_one_letter_code
_entity_poly.pdbx_strand_id
1 'polypeptide(L)'
;MSSTIKIPKFCQFCGMAFVAQKTTTKYCGHTCASRAYKQRKREEKVQSTLSEQINNSKPTSSENLQTLQTLPTQAGNHINLRDKEFLSISEAANLLGASRWTIQRMIKRNQLSIAKLGRRTIIKRTEIDNLFKI
;
A
#
# COMPACT_ATOMS: atom_id res chain seq x y z
N MET A 1 8.75 -2.72 51.26
CA MET A 1 7.40 -3.22 50.95
C MET A 1 7.24 -3.22 49.43
N SER A 2 7.11 -4.40 48.81
CA SER A 2 6.80 -4.51 47.38
C SER A 2 5.28 -4.64 47.24
N SER A 3 4.61 -3.63 46.70
CA SER A 3 3.21 -3.77 46.33
C SER A 3 3.13 -4.68 45.10
N THR A 4 2.32 -5.74 45.16
CA THR A 4 2.01 -6.58 44.00
C THR A 4 1.14 -5.80 43.03
N ILE A 5 1.78 -4.98 42.20
CA ILE A 5 1.13 -4.10 41.24
C ILE A 5 0.62 -4.94 40.06
N LYS A 6 -0.70 -4.89 39.82
CA LYS A 6 -1.35 -5.49 38.64
C LYS A 6 -1.93 -4.34 37.80
N ILE A 7 -1.38 -4.12 36.61
CA ILE A 7 -1.79 -3.02 35.72
C ILE A 7 -2.36 -3.61 34.41
N PRO A 8 -3.61 -3.34 34.05
CA PRO A 8 -4.14 -3.73 32.74
C PRO A 8 -3.48 -2.88 31.64
N LYS A 9 -2.96 -3.53 30.60
CA LYS A 9 -2.28 -2.90 29.45
C LYS A 9 -2.65 -3.60 28.16
N PHE A 10 -2.43 -2.93 27.03
CA PHE A 10 -2.46 -3.56 25.71
C PHE A 10 -1.05 -3.91 25.24
N CYS A 11 -0.91 -5.06 24.60
CA CYS A 11 0.37 -5.50 24.04
C CYS A 11 0.75 -4.63 22.85
N GLN A 12 1.95 -4.04 22.87
CA GLN A 12 2.44 -3.19 21.77
C GLN A 12 2.62 -3.92 20.43
N PHE A 13 2.60 -5.26 20.41
CA PHE A 13 2.78 -6.06 19.20
C PHE A 13 1.45 -6.62 18.66
N CYS A 14 0.67 -7.33 19.49
CA CYS A 14 -0.57 -7.97 19.04
C CYS A 14 -1.85 -7.18 19.36
N GLY A 15 -1.75 -6.08 20.12
CA GLY A 15 -2.91 -5.28 20.52
C GLY A 15 -3.84 -5.91 21.56
N MET A 16 -3.58 -7.16 21.99
CA MET A 16 -4.42 -7.83 22.98
C MET A 16 -4.23 -7.24 24.39
N ALA A 17 -5.31 -7.20 25.17
CA ALA A 17 -5.26 -6.82 26.57
C ALA A 17 -4.57 -7.89 27.42
N PHE A 18 -3.76 -7.48 28.39
CA PHE A 18 -3.11 -8.37 29.35
C PHE A 18 -2.88 -7.65 30.70
N VAL A 19 -2.65 -8.43 31.76
CA VAL A 19 -2.36 -7.90 33.09
C VAL A 19 -0.86 -7.93 33.34
N ALA A 20 -0.25 -6.74 33.41
CA ALA A 20 1.17 -6.56 33.70
C ALA A 20 1.45 -6.59 35.20
N GLN A 21 2.51 -7.29 35.60
CA GLN A 21 3.03 -7.28 36.98
C GLN A 21 4.08 -6.17 37.22
N LYS A 22 4.63 -5.58 36.15
CA LYS A 22 5.65 -4.53 36.23
C LYS A 22 5.24 -3.32 35.39
N THR A 23 5.66 -2.14 35.80
CA THR A 23 5.45 -0.90 35.05
C THR A 23 6.16 -0.91 33.69
N THR A 24 7.25 -1.67 33.56
CA THR A 24 8.08 -1.74 32.35
C THR A 24 7.65 -2.79 31.33
N THR A 25 6.72 -3.70 31.66
CA THR A 25 6.28 -4.73 30.70
C THR A 25 5.44 -4.12 29.58
N LYS A 26 5.86 -4.36 28.34
CA LYS A 26 5.27 -3.82 27.10
C LYS A 26 4.47 -4.84 26.29
N TYR A 27 4.70 -6.13 26.52
CA TYR A 27 4.14 -7.22 25.72
C TYR A 27 3.45 -8.25 26.61
N CYS A 28 2.47 -8.96 26.06
CA CYS A 28 1.72 -9.99 26.78
C CYS A 28 2.53 -11.26 27.09
N GLY A 29 3.67 -11.49 26.41
CA GLY A 29 4.51 -12.66 26.63
C GLY A 29 5.79 -12.68 25.79
N HIS A 30 6.61 -13.71 25.98
CA HIS A 30 7.91 -13.87 25.33
C HIS A 30 7.82 -13.93 23.79
N THR A 31 6.79 -14.58 23.26
CA THR A 31 6.57 -14.70 21.81
C THR A 31 6.39 -13.33 21.13
N CYS A 32 5.52 -12.48 21.68
CA CYS A 32 5.31 -11.12 21.20
C CYS A 32 6.57 -10.26 21.37
N ALA A 33 7.28 -10.38 22.50
CA ALA A 33 8.53 -9.66 22.71
C ALA A 33 9.61 -10.04 21.69
N SER A 34 9.78 -11.33 21.39
CA SER A 34 10.75 -11.82 20.40
C SER A 34 10.40 -11.36 18.98
N ARG A 35 9.11 -11.41 18.60
CA ARG A 35 8.64 -10.91 17.30
C ARG A 35 8.87 -9.41 17.15
N ALA A 36 8.52 -8.62 18.17
CA ALA A 36 8.74 -7.18 18.18
C ALA A 36 10.25 -6.83 18.10
N TYR A 37 11.12 -7.58 18.79
CA TYR A 37 12.57 -7.40 18.68
C TYR A 37 13.07 -7.63 17.24
N LYS A 38 12.64 -8.73 16.60
CA LYS A 38 13.01 -9.06 15.22
C LYS A 38 12.49 -8.01 14.23
N GLN A 39 11.28 -7.51 14.44
CA GLN A 39 10.70 -6.45 13.63
C GLN A 39 11.51 -5.16 13.74
N ARG A 40 11.81 -4.71 14.97
CA ARG A 40 12.65 -3.51 15.19
C ARG A 40 14.01 -3.63 14.51
N LYS A 41 14.68 -4.79 14.63
CA LYS A 41 15.98 -5.03 13.97
C LYS A 41 15.89 -4.99 12.44
N ARG A 42 14.78 -5.43 11.86
CA ARG A 42 14.53 -5.32 10.41
C ARG A 42 14.31 -3.86 10.01
N GLU A 43 13.53 -3.12 10.77
CA GLU A 43 13.25 -1.69 10.54
C GLU A 43 14.53 -0.84 10.64
N GLU A 44 15.37 -1.09 11.65
CA GLU A 44 16.69 -0.45 11.79
C GLU A 44 17.55 -0.64 10.52
N LYS A 45 17.56 -1.85 9.95
CA LYS A 45 18.29 -2.14 8.70
C LYS A 45 17.70 -1.43 7.48
N VAL A 46 16.38 -1.32 7.39
CA VAL A 46 15.73 -0.58 6.29
C VAL A 46 16.04 0.91 6.43
N GLN A 47 15.94 1.46 7.64
CA GLN A 47 16.24 2.87 7.91
C GLN A 47 17.69 3.22 7.60
N SER A 48 18.66 2.36 7.92
CA SER A 48 20.06 2.62 7.57
C SER A 48 20.25 2.73 6.06
N THR A 49 19.68 1.81 5.28
CA THR A 49 19.77 1.86 3.81
C THR A 49 19.10 3.11 3.21
N LEU A 50 17.96 3.53 3.76
CA LEU A 50 17.27 4.76 3.32
C LEU A 50 18.11 6.00 3.64
N SER A 51 18.71 6.06 4.83
CA SER A 51 19.57 7.19 5.22
C SER A 51 20.84 7.28 4.36
N GLU A 52 21.45 6.15 4.00
CA GLU A 52 22.60 6.09 3.09
C GLU A 52 22.23 6.60 1.69
N GLN A 53 21.05 6.25 1.17
CA GLN A 53 20.56 6.75 -0.12
C GLN A 53 20.35 8.27 -0.10
N ILE A 54 19.74 8.80 0.96
CA ILE A 54 19.51 10.25 1.12
C ILE A 54 20.84 11.03 1.18
N ASN A 55 21.86 10.48 1.85
CA ASN A 55 23.16 11.14 1.97
C ASN A 55 23.98 11.10 0.66
N ASN A 56 23.79 10.07 -0.16
CA ASN A 56 24.46 9.95 -1.46
C ASN A 56 23.83 10.85 -2.54
N SER A 57 22.55 11.19 -2.41
CA SER A 57 21.95 12.28 -3.19
C SER A 57 22.32 13.63 -2.57
N LYS A 58 23.50 14.16 -2.90
CA LYS A 58 23.80 15.58 -2.64
C LYS A 58 22.80 16.47 -3.41
N PRO A 59 22.39 17.60 -2.82
CA PRO A 59 21.28 18.41 -3.28
C PRO A 59 21.67 19.16 -4.55
N THR A 60 21.06 18.83 -5.69
CA THR A 60 20.95 19.80 -6.77
C THR A 60 20.04 20.92 -6.29
N SER A 61 20.65 22.08 -6.10
CA SER A 61 20.09 23.39 -5.81
C SER A 61 18.69 23.64 -6.40
N SER A 62 17.79 24.12 -5.54
CA SER A 62 16.68 25.07 -5.78
C SER A 62 15.88 24.86 -7.08
N GLU A 63 14.61 24.47 -7.04
CA GLU A 63 13.48 25.29 -6.59
C GLU A 63 12.25 24.40 -6.33
N ASN A 64 11.28 24.92 -5.56
CA ASN A 64 10.02 24.30 -5.13
C ASN A 64 10.04 23.48 -3.83
N LEU A 65 10.53 24.13 -2.77
CA LEU A 65 10.22 23.77 -1.39
C LEU A 65 9.31 24.84 -0.76
N GLN A 66 8.10 25.02 -1.30
CA GLN A 66 7.12 25.93 -0.68
C GLN A 66 5.65 25.70 -1.11
N THR A 67 5.20 24.46 -1.32
CA THR A 67 3.75 24.14 -1.42
C THR A 67 3.40 22.75 -0.86
N LEU A 68 3.96 22.39 0.31
CA LEU A 68 3.75 21.08 0.96
C LEU A 68 2.92 21.16 2.24
N GLN A 69 2.05 22.16 2.35
CA GLN A 69 1.16 22.33 3.51
C GLN A 69 -0.32 22.34 3.11
N THR A 70 -0.70 21.48 2.17
CA THR A 70 -2.00 20.80 2.16
C THR A 70 -1.75 19.39 1.61
N LEU A 71 -1.79 18.36 2.44
CA LEU A 71 -1.68 16.98 1.98
C LEU A 71 -3.06 16.48 1.52
N PRO A 72 -3.29 16.19 0.22
CA PRO A 72 -4.07 15.02 -0.13
C PRO A 72 -3.16 13.80 0.08
N THR A 73 -3.54 12.97 1.05
CA THR A 73 -2.88 11.70 1.36
C THR A 73 -2.95 10.75 0.16
N GLN A 74 -2.06 10.85 -0.83
CA GLN A 74 -1.92 9.83 -1.88
C GLN A 74 -0.45 9.60 -2.24
N ALA A 75 0.31 9.06 -1.27
CA ALA A 75 1.60 8.44 -1.54
C ALA A 75 1.38 7.05 -2.17
N GLY A 76 1.32 7.04 -3.49
CA GLY A 76 1.29 5.85 -4.32
C GLY A 76 0.87 6.27 -5.71
N ASN A 77 1.66 5.95 -6.72
CA ASN A 77 1.46 6.26 -8.15
C ASN A 77 0.00 6.11 -8.65
N HIS A 78 -0.88 7.05 -8.33
CA HIS A 78 -2.21 7.15 -8.90
C HIS A 78 -2.04 7.92 -10.20
N ILE A 79 -1.46 7.24 -11.18
CA ILE A 79 -1.60 7.67 -12.57
C ILE A 79 -3.11 7.79 -12.79
N ASN A 80 -3.58 8.98 -13.13
CA ASN A 80 -5.01 9.21 -13.39
C ASN A 80 -5.46 8.28 -14.51
N LEU A 81 -6.09 7.15 -14.14
CA LEU A 81 -6.66 6.17 -15.09
C LEU A 81 -7.74 6.80 -15.98
N ARG A 82 -8.23 7.98 -15.60
CA ARG A 82 -9.19 8.75 -16.38
C ARG A 82 -8.62 9.34 -17.66
N ASP A 83 -7.32 9.64 -17.69
CA ASP A 83 -6.70 10.34 -18.82
C ASP A 83 -6.15 9.37 -19.87
N LYS A 84 -6.09 8.07 -19.56
CA LYS A 84 -5.62 7.05 -20.50
C LYS A 84 -6.74 6.66 -21.48
N GLU A 85 -6.46 6.79 -22.77
CA GLU A 85 -7.32 6.29 -23.86
C GLU A 85 -7.23 4.77 -24.02
N PHE A 86 -6.07 4.20 -23.69
CA PHE A 86 -5.76 2.78 -23.83
C PHE A 86 -5.46 2.18 -22.47
N LEU A 87 -6.24 1.18 -22.10
CA LEU A 87 -6.15 0.54 -20.78
C LEU A 87 -5.67 -0.90 -20.93
N SER A 88 -4.81 -1.32 -20.00
CA SER A 88 -4.54 -2.74 -19.79
C SER A 88 -5.74 -3.42 -19.11
N ILE A 89 -5.79 -4.76 -19.14
CA ILE A 89 -6.82 -5.54 -18.43
C ILE A 89 -6.90 -5.17 -16.94
N SER A 90 -5.75 -4.90 -16.30
CA SER A 90 -5.73 -4.54 -14.87
C SER A 90 -6.30 -3.14 -14.63
N GLU A 91 -5.97 -2.19 -15.49
CA GLU A 91 -6.47 -0.81 -15.37
C GLU A 91 -7.97 -0.76 -15.69
N ALA A 92 -8.42 -1.49 -16.71
CA ALA A 92 -9.85 -1.60 -17.04
C ALA A 92 -10.65 -2.23 -15.88
N ALA A 93 -10.09 -3.27 -15.24
CA ALA A 93 -10.69 -3.90 -14.06
C ALA A 93 -10.83 -2.91 -12.90
N ASN A 94 -9.77 -2.14 -12.61
CA ASN A 94 -9.79 -1.10 -11.58
C ASN A 94 -10.77 0.03 -11.91
N LEU A 95 -10.83 0.46 -13.18
CA LEU A 95 -11.74 1.51 -13.64
C LEU A 95 -13.20 1.09 -13.48
N LEU A 96 -13.53 -0.15 -13.82
CA LEU A 96 -14.88 -0.70 -13.75
C LEU A 96 -15.28 -1.20 -12.35
N GLY A 97 -14.34 -1.24 -11.40
CA GLY A 97 -14.56 -1.86 -10.09
C GLY A 97 -14.82 -3.37 -10.16
N ALA A 98 -14.32 -4.04 -11.21
CA ALA A 98 -14.52 -5.46 -11.45
C ALA A 98 -13.23 -6.26 -11.24
N SER A 99 -13.34 -7.58 -11.04
CA SER A 99 -12.16 -8.45 -11.04
C SER A 99 -11.51 -8.49 -12.42
N ARG A 100 -10.18 -8.58 -12.46
CA ARG A 100 -9.40 -8.84 -13.68
C ARG A 100 -9.93 -10.04 -14.47
N TRP A 101 -10.46 -11.06 -13.76
CA TRP A 101 -11.05 -12.24 -14.39
C TRP A 101 -12.34 -11.89 -15.14
N THR A 102 -13.20 -11.04 -14.58
CA THR A 102 -14.45 -10.61 -15.22
C THR A 102 -14.19 -10.00 -16.59
N ILE A 103 -13.20 -9.11 -16.69
CA ILE A 103 -12.77 -8.54 -17.96
C ILE A 103 -12.30 -9.63 -18.92
N GLN A 104 -11.44 -10.57 -18.46
CA GLN A 104 -11.02 -11.71 -19.30
C GLN A 104 -12.19 -12.59 -19.75
N ARG A 105 -13.24 -12.74 -18.94
CA ARG A 105 -14.44 -13.51 -19.31
C ARG A 105 -15.25 -12.80 -20.40
N MET A 106 -15.42 -11.50 -20.28
CA MET A 106 -16.10 -10.67 -21.28
C MET A 106 -15.35 -10.70 -22.61
N ILE A 107 -14.02 -10.63 -22.56
CA ILE A 107 -13.13 -10.85 -23.70
C ILE A 107 -13.38 -12.22 -24.36
N LYS A 108 -13.41 -13.30 -23.57
CA LYS A 108 -13.67 -14.67 -24.09
C LYS A 108 -15.06 -14.84 -24.69
N ARG A 109 -16.04 -14.07 -24.21
CA ARG A 109 -17.42 -14.05 -24.72
C ARG A 109 -17.61 -13.09 -25.89
N ASN A 110 -16.54 -12.46 -26.38
CA ASN A 110 -16.57 -11.44 -27.44
C ASN A 110 -17.47 -10.22 -27.13
N GLN A 111 -17.67 -9.90 -25.85
CA GLN A 111 -18.47 -8.75 -25.42
C GLN A 111 -17.65 -7.45 -25.34
N LEU A 112 -16.33 -7.54 -25.46
CA LEU A 112 -15.41 -6.40 -25.41
C LEU A 112 -14.42 -6.52 -26.57
N SER A 113 -14.29 -5.44 -27.36
CA SER A 113 -13.31 -5.38 -28.45
C SER A 113 -11.92 -5.00 -27.91
N ILE A 114 -10.89 -5.61 -28.51
CA ILE A 114 -9.55 -5.66 -27.93
C ILE A 114 -8.50 -5.53 -29.03
N ALA A 115 -7.43 -4.78 -28.74
CA ALA A 115 -6.21 -4.79 -29.54
C ALA A 115 -5.10 -5.59 -28.83
N LYS A 116 -4.33 -6.35 -29.60
CA LYS A 116 -3.13 -7.03 -29.11
C LYS A 116 -1.90 -6.19 -29.45
N LEU A 117 -1.07 -5.92 -28.44
CA LEU A 117 0.25 -5.30 -28.60
C LEU A 117 1.30 -6.30 -28.10
N GLY A 118 1.73 -7.17 -29.01
CA GLY A 118 2.53 -8.36 -28.69
C GLY A 118 1.78 -9.26 -27.69
N ARG A 119 2.41 -9.50 -26.52
CA ARG A 119 1.80 -10.31 -25.43
C ARG A 119 0.76 -9.54 -24.62
N ARG A 120 0.77 -8.21 -24.70
CA ARG A 120 -0.11 -7.34 -23.91
C ARG A 120 -1.45 -7.19 -24.62
N THR A 121 -2.50 -7.07 -23.81
CA THR A 121 -3.87 -6.90 -24.28
C THR A 121 -4.32 -5.51 -23.88
N ILE A 122 -4.72 -4.71 -24.88
CA ILE A 122 -5.07 -3.31 -24.74
C ILE A 122 -6.54 -3.14 -25.11
N ILE A 123 -7.26 -2.38 -24.29
CA ILE A 123 -8.67 -2.08 -24.45
C ILE A 123 -8.79 -0.58 -24.65
N LYS A 124 -9.53 -0.15 -25.69
CA LYS A 124 -9.85 1.26 -25.90
C LYS A 124 -10.91 1.70 -24.90
N ARG A 125 -10.77 2.89 -24.33
CA ARG A 125 -11.75 3.44 -23.39
C ARG A 125 -13.16 3.54 -23.99
N THR A 126 -13.25 3.94 -25.26
CA THR A 126 -14.52 4.06 -25.99
C THR A 126 -15.33 2.77 -26.01
N GLU A 127 -14.67 1.60 -26.01
CA GLU A 127 -15.35 0.30 -25.97
C GLU A 127 -15.94 -0.02 -24.61
N ILE A 128 -15.27 0.42 -23.55
CA ILE A 128 -15.81 0.32 -22.19
C ILE A 128 -17.05 1.21 -22.08
N ASP A 129 -16.99 2.43 -22.61
CA ASP A 129 -18.13 3.35 -22.60
C ASP A 129 -19.31 2.81 -23.43
N ASN A 130 -19.02 2.13 -24.55
CA ASN A 130 -20.05 1.49 -25.39
C ASN A 130 -20.83 0.39 -24.65
N LEU A 131 -20.25 -0.27 -23.65
CA LEU A 131 -20.97 -1.27 -22.84
C LEU A 131 -22.15 -0.68 -22.06
N PHE A 132 -22.08 0.62 -21.73
CA PHE A 132 -23.10 1.32 -20.95
C PHE A 132 -24.03 2.18 -21.80
N LYS A 133 -23.86 2.19 -23.13
CA LYS A 133 -24.82 2.78 -24.05
C LYS A 133 -25.99 1.79 -24.19
N ILE A 134 -27.01 2.02 -23.36
CA ILE A 134 -28.33 1.37 -23.45
C ILE A 134 -29.18 2.13 -24.45
#